data_AF-A0A370HUB3-F1
#
_entry.id   AF-A0A370HUB3-F1
#
_cell.length_a   1.000
_cell.length_b   1.000
_cell.length_c   1.000
_cell.angle_alpha   90.00
_cell.angle_beta   90.00
_cell.angle_gamma   90.00
#
_symmetry.space_group_name_H-M   'P 1'
#
loop_
_entity.id
_entity.type
_entity.pdbx_description
1 polymer ?
#
loop_
_entity_poly.entity_id
_entity_poly.type
_entity_poly.pdbx_seq_one_letter_code
_entity_poly.pdbx_strand_id
1 'polypeptide(L)'
;MSTASYAAVQEALERCRRYRKENALYGVVEPALGRIMLEVGPVGAVTMPAVLGHRVRERLPELGPIVGHPRSSRWTFLTGHVDESGQDLSVAAELIHLGAALALPGTRIVLPSPADERTGYRVWIDAPAGDFRPDFGAVLTVTRGCRVR
;
A
#
# COMPACT_ATOMS: atom_id res chain seq x y z
N MET A 1 0.96 -14.62 26.63
CA MET A 1 0.66 -14.64 25.19
C MET A 1 -0.02 -15.97 24.87
N SER A 2 -1.16 -16.00 24.19
CA SER A 2 -1.90 -17.24 23.88
C SER A 2 -1.24 -18.01 22.71
N THR A 3 -1.39 -19.34 22.66
CA THR A 3 -0.91 -20.19 21.55
C THR A 3 -1.40 -19.72 20.20
N ALA A 4 -2.65 -19.24 20.11
CA ALA A 4 -3.22 -18.69 18.87
C ALA A 4 -2.54 -17.38 18.43
N SER A 5 -2.16 -16.53 19.41
CA SER A 5 -1.41 -15.31 19.15
C SER A 5 0.02 -15.62 18.70
N TYR A 6 0.66 -16.62 19.29
CA TYR A 6 1.98 -17.07 18.88
C TYR A 6 1.98 -17.62 17.44
N ALA A 7 1.00 -18.46 17.07
CA ALA A 7 0.86 -18.98 15.72
C ALA A 7 0.66 -17.86 14.69
N ALA A 8 -0.20 -16.87 14.98
CA ALA A 8 -0.41 -15.73 14.09
C ALA A 8 0.88 -14.90 13.84
N VAL A 9 1.72 -14.74 14.87
CA VAL A 9 3.02 -14.07 14.72
C VAL A 9 3.96 -14.89 13.83
N GLN A 10 4.02 -16.21 14.00
CA GLN A 10 4.86 -17.07 13.13
C GLN A 10 4.42 -17.01 11.66
N GLU A 11 3.11 -17.10 11.40
CA GLU A 11 2.57 -16.96 10.04
C GLU A 11 2.90 -15.58 9.43
N ALA A 12 2.82 -14.52 10.24
CA ALA A 12 3.19 -13.16 9.80
C ALA A 12 4.69 -13.05 9.51
N LEU A 13 5.55 -13.69 10.31
CA LEU A 13 7.00 -13.74 10.07
C LEU A 13 7.33 -14.47 8.77
N GLU A 14 6.70 -15.61 8.51
CA GLU A 14 6.87 -16.36 7.26
C GLU A 14 6.40 -15.55 6.04
N ARG A 15 5.23 -14.91 6.13
CA ARG A 15 4.73 -14.02 5.07
C ARG A 15 5.66 -12.82 4.86
N CYS A 16 6.16 -12.22 5.94
CA CYS A 16 7.09 -11.08 5.86
C CYS A 16 8.42 -11.46 5.19
N ARG A 17 8.96 -12.65 5.47
CA ARG A 17 10.17 -13.18 4.80
C ARG A 17 9.93 -13.36 3.31
N ARG A 18 8.76 -13.87 2.93
CA ARG A 18 8.36 -14.04 1.53
C ARG A 18 8.23 -12.71 0.81
N TYR A 19 7.51 -11.73 1.37
CA TYR A 19 7.42 -10.38 0.83
C TYR A 19 8.79 -9.74 0.59
N ARG A 20 9.74 -9.94 1.50
CA ARG A 20 11.11 -9.48 1.31
C ARG A 20 11.80 -10.18 0.14
N LYS A 21 11.76 -11.52 0.12
CA LYS A 21 12.51 -12.35 -0.83
C LYS A 21 11.96 -12.25 -2.26
N GLU A 22 10.64 -12.24 -2.40
CA GLU A 22 9.97 -12.38 -3.70
C GLU A 22 9.50 -11.03 -4.26
N ASN A 23 9.30 -10.02 -3.40
CA ASN A 23 8.67 -8.76 -3.79
C ASN A 23 9.47 -7.50 -3.43
N ALA A 24 10.64 -7.65 -2.82
CA ALA A 24 11.44 -6.54 -2.29
C ALA A 24 10.65 -5.61 -1.34
N LEU A 25 9.64 -6.15 -0.64
CA LEU A 25 8.87 -5.42 0.38
C LEU A 25 9.46 -5.71 1.76
N TYR A 26 10.31 -4.80 2.23
CA TYR A 26 11.08 -4.93 3.48
C TYR A 26 10.25 -4.59 4.73
N GLY A 27 9.19 -5.35 4.97
CA GLY A 27 8.37 -5.19 6.17
C GLY A 27 9.05 -5.67 7.46
N VAL A 28 8.44 -5.29 8.58
CA VAL A 28 8.72 -5.76 9.94
C VAL A 28 7.41 -6.23 10.58
N VAL A 29 7.45 -7.35 11.31
CA VAL A 29 6.27 -7.83 12.05
C VAL A 29 6.14 -7.07 13.36
N GLU A 30 4.96 -6.50 13.63
CA GLU A 30 4.56 -5.97 14.93
C GLU A 30 3.96 -7.13 15.76
N PRO A 31 4.72 -7.71 16.73
CA PRO A 31 4.31 -8.96 17.38
C PRO A 31 3.04 -8.81 18.22
N ALA A 32 2.78 -7.62 18.77
CA ALA A 32 1.58 -7.37 19.56
C ALA A 32 0.29 -7.48 18.72
N LEU A 33 0.40 -7.23 17.41
CA LEU A 33 -0.73 -7.23 16.49
C LEU A 33 -0.71 -8.39 15.48
N GLY A 34 0.43 -9.09 15.36
CA GLY A 34 0.64 -10.09 14.31
C GLY A 34 0.58 -9.50 12.90
N ARG A 35 0.91 -8.21 12.75
CA ARG A 35 0.78 -7.44 11.50
C ARG A 35 2.13 -7.19 10.86
N ILE A 36 2.14 -7.02 9.54
CA ILE A 36 3.34 -6.68 8.78
C ILE A 36 3.30 -5.18 8.47
N MET A 37 4.26 -4.44 9.01
CA MET A 37 4.42 -3.01 8.83
C MET A 37 5.50 -2.75 7.78
N LEU A 38 5.15 -2.04 6.70
CA LEU A 38 6.10 -1.56 5.69
C LEU A 38 6.32 -0.05 5.90
N GLU A 39 7.57 0.36 6.03
CA GLU A 39 7.91 1.77 6.11
C GLU A 39 8.05 2.40 4.73
N VAL A 40 7.47 3.59 4.56
CA VAL A 40 7.57 4.41 3.35
C VAL A 40 8.93 5.09 3.31
N GLY A 41 9.54 5.13 2.14
CA GLY A 41 10.89 5.62 1.90
C GLY A 41 11.44 4.94 0.65
N PRO A 42 12.08 3.76 0.74
CA PRO A 42 12.47 2.97 -0.43
C PRO A 42 11.29 2.58 -1.35
N VAL A 43 10.09 2.51 -0.77
CA VAL A 43 8.82 2.29 -1.45
C VAL A 43 7.93 3.51 -1.19
N GLY A 44 7.26 4.00 -2.23
CA GLY A 44 6.24 5.04 -2.12
C GLY A 44 4.85 4.46 -1.88
N ALA A 45 3.92 5.29 -1.39
CA ALA A 45 2.55 4.87 -1.19
C ALA A 45 1.53 6.00 -1.39
N VAL A 46 0.54 5.78 -2.24
CA VAL A 46 -0.55 6.74 -2.49
C VAL A 46 -1.87 6.12 -2.05
N THR A 47 -2.54 6.76 -1.09
CA THR A 47 -3.82 6.29 -0.55
C THR A 47 -4.96 7.13 -1.07
N MET A 48 -5.97 6.51 -1.67
CA MET A 48 -7.13 7.18 -2.27
C MET A 48 -8.46 6.46 -1.95
N PRO A 49 -9.62 7.11 -2.15
CA PRO A 49 -10.91 6.44 -2.03
C PRO A 49 -11.02 5.27 -3.01
N ALA A 50 -11.68 4.17 -2.63
CA ALA A 50 -11.76 2.94 -3.43
C ALA A 50 -12.38 3.17 -4.82
N VAL A 51 -13.37 4.07 -4.93
CA VAL A 51 -13.99 4.44 -6.22
C VAL A 51 -12.96 5.08 -7.17
N LEU A 52 -12.10 5.96 -6.65
CA LEU A 52 -11.00 6.53 -7.42
C LEU A 52 -9.92 5.48 -7.72
N GLY A 53 -9.60 4.64 -6.73
CA GLY A 53 -8.64 3.55 -6.89
C GLY A 53 -9.04 2.55 -7.98
N HIS A 54 -10.32 2.20 -8.08
CA HIS A 54 -10.81 1.32 -9.15
C HIS A 54 -10.51 1.90 -10.54
N ARG A 55 -10.85 3.17 -10.73
CA ARG A 55 -10.61 3.91 -11.97
C ARG A 55 -9.12 4.06 -12.32
N VAL A 56 -8.27 4.23 -11.31
CA VAL A 56 -6.81 4.30 -11.49
C VAL A 56 -6.27 2.93 -11.90
N ARG A 57 -6.69 1.86 -11.21
CA ARG A 57 -6.32 0.48 -11.54
C ARG A 57 -6.71 0.12 -12.98
N GLU A 58 -7.90 0.49 -13.45
CA GLU A 58 -8.33 0.22 -14.83
C GLU A 58 -7.52 0.94 -15.91
N ARG A 59 -6.83 2.05 -15.56
CA ARG A 59 -6.13 2.92 -16.51
C ARG A 59 -4.60 2.84 -16.41
N LEU A 60 -4.07 2.19 -15.38
CA LEU A 60 -2.64 1.97 -15.28
C LEU A 60 -2.21 0.92 -16.31
N PRO A 61 -1.14 1.16 -17.07
CA PRO A 61 -0.69 0.23 -18.12
C PRO A 61 -0.14 -1.08 -17.51
N GLU A 62 0.44 -1.00 -16.32
CA GLU A 62 0.94 -2.14 -15.57
C GLU A 62 0.59 -1.95 -14.09
N LEU A 63 0.14 -3.05 -13.46
CA LEU A 63 -0.27 -3.03 -12.06
C LEU A 63 0.88 -3.46 -11.17
N GLY A 64 0.97 -2.78 -10.02
CA GLY A 64 1.78 -3.23 -8.90
C GLY A 64 0.88 -3.48 -7.69
N PRO A 65 1.48 -3.62 -6.49
CA PRO A 65 0.76 -4.01 -5.30
C PRO A 65 -0.24 -2.92 -4.87
N ILE A 66 -1.51 -3.30 -4.69
CA ILE A 66 -2.59 -2.42 -4.21
C ILE A 66 -3.19 -3.02 -2.94
N VAL A 67 -3.06 -2.31 -1.84
CA VAL A 67 -3.63 -2.69 -0.55
C VAL A 67 -5.03 -2.10 -0.39
N GLY A 68 -6.02 -2.94 -0.11
CA GLY A 68 -7.38 -2.53 0.21
C GLY A 68 -7.57 -2.31 1.71
N HIS A 69 -8.26 -1.23 2.07
CA HIS A 69 -8.65 -0.86 3.43
C HIS A 69 -10.19 -0.91 3.53
N PRO A 70 -10.83 -2.09 3.72
CA PRO A 70 -12.28 -2.22 3.62
C PRO A 70 -13.05 -1.31 4.58
N ARG A 71 -12.56 -1.13 5.82
CA ARG A 71 -13.22 -0.32 6.86
C ARG A 71 -13.29 1.17 6.55
N SER A 72 -12.39 1.71 5.74
CA SER A 72 -12.38 3.12 5.35
C SER A 72 -12.74 3.33 3.88
N SER A 73 -13.04 2.25 3.14
CA SER A 73 -13.27 2.28 1.69
C SER A 73 -12.16 3.01 0.93
N ARG A 74 -10.90 2.71 1.29
CA ARG A 74 -9.70 3.30 0.65
C ARG A 74 -8.80 2.21 0.11
N TRP A 75 -8.05 2.54 -0.94
CA TRP A 75 -6.97 1.71 -1.46
C TRP A 75 -5.64 2.47 -1.36
N THR A 76 -4.56 1.74 -1.13
CA THR A 76 -3.19 2.25 -1.14
C THR A 76 -2.42 1.57 -2.26
N PHE A 77 -1.99 2.33 -3.25
CA PHE A 77 -1.06 1.89 -4.29
C PHE A 77 0.35 1.97 -3.74
N LEU A 78 1.09 0.86 -3.78
CA LEU A 78 2.52 0.89 -3.53
C LEU A 78 3.25 1.21 -4.83
N THR A 79 4.12 2.21 -4.79
CA THR A 79 4.87 2.72 -5.94
C THR A 79 6.37 2.49 -5.77
N GLY A 80 7.14 2.78 -6.81
CA GLY A 80 8.57 3.05 -6.64
C GLY A 80 8.85 4.14 -5.60
N HIS A 81 10.12 4.35 -5.29
CA HIS A 81 10.56 5.46 -4.46
C HIS A 81 9.98 6.79 -4.98
N VAL A 82 9.58 7.67 -4.06
CA VAL A 82 9.12 9.02 -4.40
C VAL A 82 10.23 9.98 -4.03
N ASP A 83 10.75 10.68 -5.03
CA ASP A 83 11.74 11.73 -4.84
C ASP A 83 11.12 12.99 -4.21
N GLU A 84 11.94 14.01 -3.99
CA GLU A 84 11.51 15.28 -3.38
C GLU A 84 10.40 15.99 -4.18
N SER A 85 10.29 15.76 -5.49
CA SER A 85 9.28 16.39 -6.34
C SER A 85 7.85 15.92 -5.99
N GLY A 86 7.71 14.70 -5.48
CA GLY A 86 6.41 14.21 -5.01
C GLY A 86 5.95 14.85 -3.71
N GLN A 87 6.85 15.53 -2.99
CA GLN A 87 6.55 16.25 -1.74
C GLN A 87 6.27 17.73 -1.96
N ASP A 88 6.20 18.19 -3.21
CA ASP A 88 5.78 19.54 -3.56
C ASP A 88 4.37 19.84 -3.02
N LEU A 89 4.19 21.02 -2.41
CA LEU A 89 2.91 21.46 -1.84
C LEU A 89 1.78 21.49 -2.88
N SER A 90 2.08 21.77 -4.15
CA SER A 90 1.11 21.73 -5.24
C SER A 90 0.59 20.31 -5.47
N VAL A 91 1.48 19.31 -5.49
CA VAL A 91 1.11 17.89 -5.61
C VAL A 91 0.27 17.45 -4.40
N ALA A 92 0.68 17.83 -3.19
CA ALA A 92 -0.07 17.53 -1.98
C ALA A 92 -1.49 18.15 -2.01
N ALA A 93 -1.61 19.42 -2.38
CA ALA A 93 -2.89 20.12 -2.50
C ALA A 93 -3.81 19.46 -3.54
N GLU A 94 -3.26 19.09 -4.71
CA GLU A 94 -4.01 18.38 -5.74
C GLU A 94 -4.53 17.03 -5.24
N LEU A 95 -3.68 16.22 -4.58
CA LEU A 95 -4.10 14.94 -4.02
C LEU A 95 -5.20 15.12 -2.98
N ILE A 96 -5.09 16.11 -2.10
CA ILE A 96 -6.13 16.45 -1.11
C ILE A 96 -7.46 16.76 -1.79
N HIS A 97 -7.47 17.54 -2.88
CA HIS A 97 -8.69 17.82 -3.63
C HIS A 97 -9.33 16.58 -4.26
N LEU A 98 -8.54 15.54 -4.54
CA LEU A 98 -9.03 14.24 -5.04
C LEU A 98 -9.40 13.28 -3.89
N GLY A 99 -9.31 13.75 -2.64
CA GLY A 99 -9.46 12.92 -1.45
C GLY A 99 -8.33 11.88 -1.30
N ALA A 100 -7.23 12.01 -2.04
CA ALA A 100 -6.05 11.16 -2.01
C ALA A 100 -4.94 11.77 -1.15
N ALA A 101 -3.94 10.97 -0.80
CA ALA A 101 -2.78 11.42 -0.04
C ALA A 101 -1.54 10.59 -0.39
N LEU A 102 -0.40 11.27 -0.52
CA LEU A 102 0.91 10.63 -0.52
C LEU A 102 1.32 10.35 0.94
N ALA A 103 1.75 9.13 1.23
CA ALA A 103 2.37 8.83 2.52
C ALA A 103 3.79 9.40 2.54
N LEU A 104 4.13 10.15 3.58
CA LEU A 104 5.47 10.72 3.74
C LEU A 104 6.48 9.66 4.20
N PRO A 105 7.78 9.84 3.93
CA PRO A 105 8.82 8.96 4.46
C PRO A 105 8.70 8.75 5.98
N GLY A 106 8.96 7.52 6.44
CA GLY A 106 8.77 7.11 7.83
C GLY A 106 7.32 6.71 8.18
N THR A 107 6.33 6.99 7.32
CA THR A 107 4.97 6.48 7.50
C THR A 107 4.96 4.97 7.38
N ARG A 108 4.21 4.27 8.26
CA ARG A 108 4.06 2.82 8.20
C ARG A 108 2.73 2.43 7.57
N ILE A 109 2.79 1.63 6.51
CA ILE A 109 1.65 0.98 5.86
C ILE A 109 1.53 -0.45 6.39
N VAL A 110 0.32 -0.86 6.76
CA VAL A 110 0.06 -2.26 7.12
C VAL A 110 -0.14 -3.05 5.83
N LEU A 111 0.76 -4.00 5.55
CA LEU A 111 0.57 -4.98 4.48
C LEU A 111 -0.40 -6.07 4.93
N PRO A 112 -1.18 -6.68 4.00
CA PRO A 112 -1.98 -7.85 4.32
C PRO A 112 -1.12 -8.96 4.95
N SER A 113 -1.38 -9.22 6.23
CA SER A 113 -0.89 -10.38 6.97
C SER A 113 -1.97 -11.47 7.03
N PRO A 114 -1.64 -12.73 7.35
CA PRO A 114 -2.64 -13.77 7.53
C PRO A 114 -3.75 -13.40 8.53
N ALA A 115 -3.41 -12.69 9.61
CA ALA A 115 -4.40 -12.20 10.58
C ALA A 115 -5.31 -11.09 10.00
N ASP A 116 -4.74 -10.20 9.18
CA ASP A 116 -5.51 -9.13 8.54
C ASP A 116 -6.46 -9.68 7.47
N GLU A 117 -6.01 -10.66 6.67
CA GLU A 117 -6.82 -11.33 5.64
C GLU A 117 -8.04 -12.04 6.27
N ARG A 118 -7.82 -12.78 7.38
CA ARG A 118 -8.91 -13.45 8.13
C ARG A 118 -9.98 -12.48 8.66
N THR A 119 -9.59 -11.26 9.00
CA THR A 119 -10.49 -10.25 9.60
C THR A 119 -10.98 -9.20 8.61
N GLY A 120 -10.50 -9.25 7.36
CA GLY A 120 -10.73 -8.21 6.35
C GLY A 120 -10.14 -6.84 6.71
N TYR A 121 -9.15 -6.77 7.62
CA TYR A 121 -8.55 -5.50 8.03
C TYR A 121 -7.70 -4.87 6.93
N ARG A 122 -6.90 -5.70 6.25
CA ARG A 122 -6.13 -5.39 5.04
C ARG A 122 -6.22 -6.57 4.10
N VAL A 123 -6.43 -6.26 2.83
CA VAL A 123 -6.54 -7.26 1.76
C VAL A 123 -5.69 -6.80 0.59
N TRP A 124 -5.25 -7.73 -0.25
CA TRP A 124 -4.74 -7.36 -1.56
C TRP A 124 -5.92 -7.11 -2.50
N ILE A 125 -5.96 -5.93 -3.10
CA ILE A 125 -6.77 -5.67 -4.30
C ILE A 125 -6.03 -6.18 -5.53
N ASP A 126 -4.72 -5.93 -5.54
CA ASP A 126 -3.78 -6.49 -6.50
C ASP A 126 -2.54 -6.92 -5.70
N ALA A 127 -2.22 -8.21 -5.73
CA ALA A 127 -1.12 -8.77 -4.96
C ALA A 127 0.22 -8.49 -5.66
N PRO A 128 1.34 -8.36 -4.92
CA PRO A 128 2.63 -8.13 -5.55
C PRO A 128 3.03 -9.30 -6.45
N ALA A 129 3.38 -9.00 -7.70
CA ALA A 129 3.95 -9.95 -8.67
C ALA A 129 5.41 -9.58 -8.93
N GLY A 130 6.35 -10.38 -8.40
CA GLY A 130 7.76 -9.99 -8.37
C GLY A 130 7.99 -8.72 -7.56
N ASP A 131 9.03 -7.97 -7.89
CA ASP A 131 9.45 -6.73 -7.22
C ASP A 131 8.97 -5.45 -7.92
N PHE A 132 8.21 -5.59 -9.01
CA PHE A 132 7.69 -4.47 -9.77
C PHE A 132 6.75 -3.60 -8.94
N ARG A 133 6.90 -2.28 -9.10
CA ARG A 133 5.98 -1.26 -8.60
C ARG A 133 5.91 -0.14 -9.64
N PRO A 134 4.71 0.40 -9.93
CA PRO A 134 4.59 1.52 -10.85
C PRO A 134 5.31 2.75 -10.31
N ASP A 135 5.80 3.57 -11.23
CA ASP A 135 6.33 4.89 -10.90
C ASP A 135 5.27 5.78 -10.25
N PHE A 136 5.68 6.62 -9.28
CA PHE A 136 4.75 7.54 -8.61
C PHE A 136 4.13 8.55 -9.57
N GLY A 137 4.92 9.11 -10.49
CA GLY A 137 4.45 10.04 -11.51
C GLY A 137 3.41 9.40 -12.44
N ALA A 138 3.57 8.12 -12.77
CA ALA A 138 2.57 7.37 -13.53
C ALA A 138 1.24 7.24 -12.76
N VAL A 139 1.28 6.84 -11.47
CA VAL A 139 0.08 6.76 -10.62
C VAL A 139 -0.57 8.13 -10.45
N LEU A 140 0.22 9.19 -10.22
CA LEU A 140 -0.28 10.55 -10.07
C LEU A 140 -0.95 11.07 -11.35
N THR A 141 -0.34 10.83 -12.51
CA THR A 141 -0.88 11.23 -13.82
C THR A 141 -2.22 10.56 -14.09
N VAL A 142 -2.30 9.25 -13.88
CA VAL A 142 -3.57 8.51 -14.04
C VAL A 142 -4.61 8.99 -13.02
N THR A 143 -4.20 9.23 -11.77
CA THR A 143 -5.08 9.76 -10.72
C THR A 143 -5.69 11.11 -11.11
N ARG A 144 -4.89 12.03 -11.68
CA ARG A 144 -5.37 13.32 -12.22
C ARG A 144 -6.36 13.12 -13.37
N GLY A 145 -6.14 12.14 -14.24
CA GLY A 145 -7.05 11.81 -15.34
C GLY A 145 -8.37 11.17 -14.92
N CYS A 146 -8.46 10.60 -13.70
CA CYS A 146 -9.64 9.91 -13.18
C CYS A 146 -10.66 10.83 -12.48
N ARG A 147 -10.43 12.15 -12.48
CA ARG A 147 -11.32 13.16 -11.91
C ARG A 147 -12.75 12.95 -12.39
N VAL A 148 -13.68 12.89 -11.44
CA VAL A 148 -15.11 12.95 -11.74
C VAL A 148 -15.37 14.34 -12.33
N ARG A 149 -15.92 14.41 -13.55
CA ARG A 149 -16.54 15.65 -14.05
C ARG A 149 -17.88 15.85 -13.37
#